data_AF-A0A662D669-F1
#
_entry.id   AF-A0A662D669-F1
#
_cell.length_a   1.000
_cell.length_b   1.000
_cell.length_c   1.000
_cell.angle_alpha   90.00
_cell.angle_beta   90.00
_cell.angle_gamma   90.00
#
_symmetry.space_group_name_H-M   'P 1'
#
loop_
_entity.id
_entity.type
_entity.pdbx_description
1 polymer ?
#
loop_
_entity_poly.entity_id
_entity_poly.type
_entity_poly.pdbx_seq_one_letter_code
_entity_poly.pdbx_strand_id
1 'polypeptide(L)' 'MIEKRKLNVDIEVDGNVSFANAPLMAKAGANILVCGTSSIFKPNLGIKEGIKKLTLNLSRLNE' A
#
# COMPACT_ATOMS: atom_id res chain seq x y z
N MET A 1 4.88 18.83 -7.82
CA MET A 1 3.74 19.46 -8.54
C MET A 1 2.54 19.66 -7.62
N ILE A 2 2.09 18.61 -6.93
CA ILE A 2 0.96 18.63 -5.98
C ILE A 2 1.22 19.62 -4.83
N GLU A 3 2.31 19.43 -4.09
CA GLU A 3 2.69 20.31 -2.97
C GLU A 3 2.86 21.77 -3.39
N LYS A 4 3.60 22.02 -4.49
CA LYS A 4 3.81 23.36 -5.06
C LYS A 4 2.49 24.08 -5.37
N ARG A 5 1.45 23.33 -5.75
CA ARG A 5 0.12 23.86 -6.09
C ARG A 5 -0.88 23.80 -4.93
N LYS A 6 -0.48 23.29 -3.76
CA LYS A 6 -1.32 23.11 -2.55
C LYS A 6 -2.63 22.38 -2.86
N LEU A 7 -2.56 21.34 -3.69
CA LEU A 7 -3.76 20.57 -4.07
C LEU A 7 -4.10 19.58 -2.96
N ASN A 8 -5.37 19.51 -2.59
CA ASN A 8 -5.92 18.46 -1.73
C ASN A 8 -6.40 17.31 -2.63
N VAL A 9 -5.57 16.29 -2.78
CA VAL A 9 -5.83 15.14 -3.66
C VAL A 9 -5.42 13.85 -2.97
N ASP A 10 -6.15 12.78 -3.28
CA ASP A 10 -5.72 11.43 -2.95
C ASP A 10 -4.65 10.95 -3.95
N ILE A 11 -3.73 10.13 -3.46
CA ILE A 11 -2.69 9.48 -4.26
C ILE A 11 -2.93 7.97 -4.20
N GLU A 12 -3.40 7.43 -5.32
CA GLU A 12 -3.49 5.99 -5.56
C GLU A 12 -2.20 5.48 -6.20
N VAL A 13 -1.71 4.34 -5.72
CA VAL A 13 -0.63 3.60 -6.37
C VAL A 13 -1.13 2.22 -6.79
N ASP A 14 -1.04 1.96 -8.10
CA ASP A 14 -1.21 0.65 -8.72
C ASP A 14 0.14 0.11 -9.23
N GLY A 15 0.23 -1.20 -9.34
CA GLY A 15 1.43 -1.89 -9.81
C GLY A 15 2.39 -2.23 -8.67
N ASN A 16 2.67 -3.52 -8.52
CA ASN A 16 3.64 -4.06 -7.58
C ASN A 16 3.49 -3.58 -6.11
N VAL A 17 2.25 -3.41 -5.65
CA VAL A 17 1.90 -3.20 -4.24
C VAL A 17 2.12 -4.49 -3.45
N SER A 18 3.39 -4.79 -3.21
CA SER A 18 3.87 -5.94 -2.43
C SER A 18 4.00 -5.60 -0.95
N PHE A 19 4.19 -6.62 -0.10
CA PHE A 19 4.42 -6.39 1.34
C PHE A 19 5.64 -5.51 1.65
N ALA A 20 6.65 -5.51 0.76
CA ALA A 20 7.84 -4.68 0.93
C ALA A 20 7.62 -3.25 0.40
N ASN A 21 6.86 -3.10 -0.69
CA ASN A 21 6.68 -1.82 -1.35
C ASN A 21 5.56 -0.96 -0.75
N ALA A 22 4.48 -1.58 -0.28
CA ALA A 22 3.33 -0.86 0.28
C ALA A 22 3.72 0.12 1.42
N PRO A 23 4.59 -0.25 2.39
CA PRO A 23 5.16 0.68 3.36
C PRO A 23 5.85 1.90 2.75
N LEU A 24 6.65 1.68 1.70
CA LEU A 24 7.43 2.73 1.03
C LEU A 24 6.51 3.67 0.24
N MET A 25 5.52 3.11 -0.45
CA MET A 25 4.50 3.86 -1.19
C MET A 25 3.69 4.75 -0.24
N ALA A 26 3.24 4.20 0.90
CA ALA A 26 2.53 4.97 1.92
C ALA A 26 3.39 6.11 2.49
N LYS A 27 4.66 5.82 2.82
CA LYS A 27 5.62 6.85 3.28
C LYS A 27 5.90 7.93 2.23
N ALA A 28 5.79 7.59 0.94
CA ALA A 28 5.93 8.54 -0.17
C ALA A 28 4.66 9.39 -0.42
N GLY A 29 3.60 9.18 0.34
CA GLY A 29 2.36 9.99 0.29
C GLY A 29 1.16 9.28 -0.32
N ALA A 30 1.27 8.02 -0.74
CA ALA A 30 0.11 7.25 -1.19
C ALA A 30 -0.84 6.95 -0.01
N ASN A 31 -2.11 7.28 -0.18
CA ASN A 31 -3.15 6.95 0.81
C ASN A 31 -4.15 5.91 0.29
N ILE A 32 -4.06 5.55 -1.00
CA ILE A 32 -4.82 4.45 -1.61
C ILE A 32 -3.81 3.50 -2.27
N LEU A 33 -3.95 2.19 -2.01
CA LEU A 33 -3.05 1.15 -2.51
C LEU A 33 -3.84 0.06 -3.23
N VAL A 34 -3.61 -0.12 -4.52
CA VAL A 34 -4.30 -1.14 -5.33
C VAL A 34 -3.60 -2.48 -5.15
N CYS A 35 -4.25 -3.37 -4.41
CA CYS A 35 -3.65 -4.61 -3.97
C CYS A 35 -4.01 -5.79 -4.90
N GLY A 36 -2.99 -6.44 -5.45
CA GLY A 36 -3.14 -7.52 -6.43
C GLY A 36 -2.41 -8.81 -6.03
N THR A 37 -1.91 -9.53 -7.04
CA THR A 37 -1.15 -10.79 -6.89
C THR A 37 0.21 -10.60 -6.19
N SER A 38 0.76 -9.38 -6.17
CA SER A 38 1.98 -9.06 -5.42
C SER A 38 1.82 -9.10 -3.90
N SER A 39 0.58 -9.13 -3.39
CA SER A 39 0.26 -9.15 -1.95
C SER A 39 -0.91 -10.09 -1.61
N ILE A 40 -2.15 -9.67 -1.91
CA ILE A 40 -3.38 -10.29 -1.41
C ILE A 40 -3.73 -11.58 -2.14
N PHE A 41 -3.61 -11.59 -3.46
CA PHE A 41 -3.97 -12.75 -4.30
C PHE A 41 -2.79 -13.71 -4.53
N LYS A 42 -1.98 -13.95 -3.50
CA LYS A 42 -0.90 -14.95 -3.55
C LYS A 42 -1.47 -16.37 -3.33
N PRO A 43 -1.25 -17.32 -4.25
CA PRO A 43 -1.81 -18.68 -4.14
C PRO A 43 -1.48 -19.39 -2.82
N ASN A 44 -0.27 -19.19 -2.29
CA ASN A 44 0.23 -19.89 -1.11
C ASN A 44 -0.06 -19.19 0.22
N LEU A 45 -0.74 -18.04 0.20
CA LEU A 45 -1.04 -17.26 1.40
C LEU A 45 -2.55 -17.20 1.68
N GLY A 46 -3.36 -17.15 0.62
CA GLY A 46 -4.80 -16.95 0.73
C GLY A 46 -5.16 -15.49 1.03
N ILE A 47 -6.36 -15.09 0.63
CA ILE A 47 -6.81 -13.68 0.67
C ILE A 47 -6.80 -13.12 2.11
N LYS A 48 -7.36 -13.86 3.07
CA LYS A 48 -7.49 -13.42 4.47
C LYS A 48 -6.13 -13.14 5.11
N GLU A 49 -5.18 -14.06 4.97
CA GLU A 49 -3.82 -13.87 5.52
C GLU A 49 -3.04 -12.82 4.75
N GLY A 50 -3.27 -12.68 3.43
CA GLY A 50 -2.75 -11.58 2.63
C GLY A 50 -3.15 -10.23 3.19
N ILE A 51 -4.45 -10.02 3.45
CA ILE A 51 -5.00 -8.77 4.01
C ILE A 51 -4.38 -8.53 5.38
N LYS A 52 -4.45 -9.51 6.28
CA LYS A 52 -3.91 -9.41 7.64
C LYS A 52 -2.43 -9.03 7.64
N LYS A 53 -1.62 -9.69 6.81
CA LYS A 53 -0.18 -9.44 6.70
C LYS A 53 0.11 -8.04 6.17
N LEU A 54 -0.65 -7.58 5.17
CA LEU A 54 -0.47 -6.24 4.61
C LEU A 54 -0.87 -5.15 5.62
N THR A 55 -2.03 -5.28 6.26
CA THR A 55 -2.49 -4.33 7.28
C THR A 55 -1.51 -4.23 8.46
N LEU A 56 -0.98 -5.35 8.95
CA LEU A 56 0.04 -5.36 10.00
C LEU A 56 1.34 -4.68 9.57
N ASN A 57 1.71 -4.78 8.29
CA ASN A 57 2.89 -4.10 7.77
C ASN A 57 2.70 -2.57 7.78
N LEU A 58 1.50 -2.11 7.39
CA LEU A 58 1.16 -0.69 7.31
C LEU A 58 0.90 -0.06 8.68
N SER A 59 0.40 -0.82 9.67
CA SER A 59 0.14 -0.28 11.02
C SER A 59 1.42 0.16 11.75
N ARG A 60 2.57 -0.41 11.38
CA ARG A 60 3.89 -0.12 11.95
C ARG A 60 4.56 1.12 11.38
N LEU A 61 3.91 1.86 10.49
CA LEU A 61 4.49 3.07 9.90
C LEU A 61 4.48 4.26 10.86
N ASN A 62 3.66 4.19 11.90
CA ASN A 62 3.51 5.24 12.92
C ASN A 62 4.26 4.91 14.23
N GLU A 63 4.98 3.77 14.26
CA GLU A 63 5.96 3.41 15.31
C GLU A 63 7.34 3.96 14.93
#